data_AF-A0A7X5VLN3-F1
#
_entry.id   AF-A0A7X5VLN3-F1
#
_cell.length_a   1.000
_cell.length_b   1.000
_cell.length_c   1.000
_cell.angle_alpha   90.00
_cell.angle_beta   90.00
_cell.angle_gamma   90.00
#
_symmetry.space_group_name_H-M   'P 1'
#
loop_
_entity.id
_entity.type
_entity.pdbx_description
1 polymer ?
#
loop_
_entity_poly.entity_id
_entity_poly.type
_entity_poly.pdbx_seq_one_letter_code
_entity_poly.pdbx_strand_id
1 'polypeptide(L)'
;MNGSVELVRTVVARDIRTVNGDIELLDASVVKGDVVIEDKFVRNGGTGRIDIEVAGGSVIEGDVVVKRDVKVRVILSDGGKVLGTVEGAEVIDNNTAQQASDGA
;
A
#
# COMPACT_ATOMS: atom_id res chain seq x y z
N MET A 1 13.92 -1.49 -15.51
CA MET A 1 12.73 -2.24 -15.05
C MET A 1 11.94 -1.32 -14.15
N ASN A 2 10.79 -0.84 -14.64
CA ASN A 2 9.80 -0.08 -13.89
C ASN A 2 8.68 -1.08 -13.64
N GLY A 3 8.64 -1.73 -12.47
CA GLY A 3 7.69 -2.81 -12.19
C GLY A 3 6.66 -2.34 -11.19
N SER A 4 5.45 -2.01 -11.63
CA SER A 4 4.30 -1.91 -10.73
C SER A 4 3.85 -3.32 -10.31
N VAL A 5 3.26 -3.42 -9.12
CA VAL A 5 2.67 -4.66 -8.61
C VAL A 5 1.16 -4.45 -8.49
N GLU A 6 0.39 -5.12 -9.33
CA GLU A 6 -1.07 -5.09 -9.29
C GLU A 6 -1.59 -6.44 -8.78
N LEU A 7 -2.44 -6.39 -7.74
CA LEU A 7 -3.08 -7.54 -7.12
C LEU A 7 -4.59 -7.35 -7.16
N VAL A 8 -5.26 -8.20 -7.94
CA VAL A 8 -6.73 -8.18 -8.08
C VAL A 8 -7.29 -9.49 -7.54
N ARG A 9 -8.20 -9.42 -6.57
CA ARG A 9 -8.82 -10.60 -5.91
C ARG A 9 -7.81 -11.67 -5.50
N THR A 10 -6.68 -11.22 -4.95
CA THR A 10 -5.54 -12.11 -4.65
C THR A 10 -5.31 -12.18 -3.16
N VAL A 11 -5.03 -13.39 -2.65
CA VAL A 11 -4.60 -13.60 -1.27
C VAL A 11 -3.10 -13.85 -1.24
N VAL A 12 -2.36 -12.90 -0.66
CA VAL A 12 -0.93 -13.05 -0.42
C VAL A 12 -0.73 -13.52 1.02
N ALA A 13 -0.33 -14.78 1.19
CA ALA A 13 -0.18 -15.41 2.51
C ALA A 13 1.12 -15.03 3.25
N ARG A 14 2.04 -14.32 2.60
CA ARG A 14 3.37 -13.94 3.11
C ARG A 14 3.65 -12.47 2.80
N ASP A 15 4.88 -12.05 3.01
CA ASP A 15 5.31 -10.67 2.80
C ASP A 15 5.35 -10.30 1.31
N ILE A 16 4.98 -9.05 1.00
CA ILE A 16 5.27 -8.40 -0.28
C ILE A 16 6.53 -7.59 -0.10
N ARG A 17 7.56 -7.85 -0.92
CA ARG A 17 8.80 -7.09 -0.94
C ARG A 17 9.02 -6.49 -2.30
N THR A 18 9.06 -5.17 -2.36
CA THR A 18 9.37 -4.44 -3.60
C THR A 18 10.51 -3.48 -3.37
N VAL A 19 11.25 -3.20 -4.44
CA VAL A 19 12.35 -2.25 -4.46
C VAL A 19 12.04 -1.01 -5.28
N ASN A 20 11.10 -1.09 -6.23
CA ASN A 20 10.70 0.02 -7.10
C ASN A 20 9.34 -0.31 -7.71
N GLY A 21 8.35 0.55 -7.49
CA GLY A 21 7.06 0.52 -8.18
C GLY A 21 5.87 0.74 -7.26
N ASP A 22 4.80 1.25 -7.84
CA ASP A 22 3.51 1.41 -7.17
C ASP A 22 2.90 0.03 -6.91
N ILE A 23 2.12 -0.06 -5.83
CA ILE A 23 1.44 -1.28 -5.42
C ILE A 23 -0.06 -1.00 -5.41
N GLU A 24 -0.84 -1.82 -6.09
CA GLU A 24 -2.30 -1.70 -6.14
C GLU A 24 -2.94 -2.99 -5.62
N LEU A 25 -3.75 -2.89 -4.56
CA LEU A 25 -4.59 -3.97 -4.03
C LEU A 25 -6.04 -3.65 -4.34
N LEU A 26 -6.63 -4.42 -5.24
CA LEU A 26 -7.98 -4.22 -5.76
C LEU A 26 -8.85 -5.47 -5.54
N ASP A 27 -10.16 -5.29 -5.60
CA ASP A 27 -11.18 -6.35 -5.59
C ASP A 27 -11.05 -7.37 -4.45
N ALA A 28 -11.14 -6.91 -3.20
CA ALA A 28 -11.07 -7.74 -2.00
C ALA A 28 -9.78 -8.57 -1.90
N SER A 29 -8.66 -7.99 -2.30
CA SER A 29 -7.34 -8.61 -2.11
C SER A 29 -6.94 -8.56 -0.64
N VAL A 30 -6.28 -9.63 -0.17
CA VAL A 30 -5.85 -9.73 1.23
C VAL A 30 -4.37 -10.04 1.28
N VAL A 31 -3.61 -9.16 1.94
CA VAL A 31 -2.19 -9.38 2.24
C VAL A 31 -2.07 -9.69 3.72
N LYS A 32 -1.75 -10.95 4.02
CA LYS A 32 -1.62 -11.44 5.40
C LYS A 32 -0.27 -11.14 6.03
N GLY A 33 0.76 -10.96 5.21
CA GLY A 33 2.10 -10.60 5.66
C GLY A 33 2.36 -9.10 5.56
N ASP A 34 3.63 -8.74 5.72
CA ASP A 34 4.05 -7.34 5.71
C ASP A 34 4.31 -6.84 4.29
N VAL A 35 4.11 -5.54 4.07
CA VAL A 35 4.53 -4.85 2.85
C VAL A 35 5.82 -4.09 3.16
N VAL A 36 6.93 -4.54 2.59
CA VAL A 36 8.26 -3.95 2.84
C VAL A 36 8.80 -3.33 1.56
N ILE A 37 9.05 -2.01 1.61
CA ILE A 37 9.78 -1.30 0.57
C ILE A 37 11.26 -1.28 0.96
N GLU A 38 12.05 -2.13 0.30
CA GLU A 38 13.49 -2.26 0.57
C GLU A 38 14.30 -1.21 -0.17
N ASP A 39 15.39 -0.76 0.46
CA ASP A 39 16.31 0.19 -0.15
C ASP A 39 17.18 -0.45 -1.23
N LYS A 40 17.41 0.31 -2.31
CA LYS A 40 18.42 -0.06 -3.29
C LYS A 40 19.73 0.56 -2.84
N PHE A 41 20.75 -0.27 -2.69
CA PHE A 41 22.16 0.12 -2.54
C PHE A 41 22.74 0.89 -3.75
N VAL A 42 21.89 1.35 -4.68
CA VAL A 42 22.29 2.01 -5.92
C VAL A 42 22.11 3.51 -5.73
N ARG A 43 23.22 4.26 -5.84
CA ARG A 43 23.37 5.73 -5.74
C ARG A 43 22.60 6.53 -6.80
N ASN A 44 21.38 6.15 -7.16
CA ASN A 44 20.50 6.97 -7.98
C ASN A 44 19.38 7.51 -7.09
N GLY A 45 19.54 8.76 -6.67
CA GLY A 45 18.48 9.57 -6.09
C GLY A 45 17.38 9.75 -7.12
N GLY A 46 16.44 8.82 -7.15
CA GLY A 46 15.17 9.00 -7.84
C GLY A 46 14.26 9.80 -6.92
N THR A 47 13.85 10.99 -7.35
CA THR A 47 12.76 11.77 -6.75
C THR A 47 11.38 11.12 -6.94
N GLY A 48 11.35 9.81 -7.20
CA GLY A 48 10.14 9.05 -7.46
C GLY A 48 9.35 8.90 -6.18
N ARG A 49 8.10 9.37 -6.22
CA ARG A 49 7.10 9.02 -5.22
C ARG A 49 6.64 7.58 -5.48
N ILE A 50 6.37 6.84 -4.42
CA ILE A 50 5.74 5.53 -4.50
C ILE A 50 4.34 5.64 -3.91
N ASP A 51 3.34 5.21 -4.65
CA ASP A 51 1.96 5.16 -4.19
C ASP A 51 1.56 3.68 -3.96
N ILE A 52 1.00 3.40 -2.78
CA ILE A 52 0.40 2.11 -2.41
C ILE A 52 -1.10 2.36 -2.33
N GLU A 53 -1.88 1.84 -3.26
CA GLU A 53 -3.33 1.93 -3.25
C GLU A 53 -3.96 0.65 -2.69
N VAL A 54 -4.85 0.80 -1.71
CA VAL A 54 -5.66 -0.28 -1.15
C VAL A 54 -7.12 0.10 -1.32
N ALA A 55 -7.80 -0.58 -2.25
CA ALA A 55 -9.15 -0.28 -2.67
C ALA A 55 -10.04 -1.52 -2.83
N GLY A 56 -11.35 -1.32 -3.03
CA GLY A 56 -12.30 -2.41 -3.31
C GLY A 56 -12.47 -3.38 -2.15
N GLY A 57 -12.48 -2.89 -0.91
CA GLY A 57 -12.54 -3.72 0.29
C GLY A 57 -11.29 -4.56 0.56
N SER A 58 -10.16 -4.24 -0.09
CA SER A 58 -8.89 -4.92 0.13
C SER A 58 -8.31 -4.62 1.52
N VAL A 59 -7.55 -5.57 2.06
CA VAL A 59 -7.01 -5.47 3.42
C VAL A 59 -5.55 -5.88 3.47
N ILE A 60 -4.72 -5.05 4.09
CA ILE A 60 -3.38 -5.43 4.55
C ILE A 60 -3.50 -5.73 6.04
N GLU A 61 -3.31 -7.00 6.41
CA GLU A 61 -3.36 -7.42 7.82
C GLU A 61 -2.03 -7.14 8.55
N GLY A 62 -0.91 -7.18 7.82
CA GLY A 62 0.44 -6.91 8.34
C GLY A 62 0.85 -5.44 8.33
N ASP A 63 2.13 -5.21 8.60
CA ASP A 63 2.71 -3.87 8.68
C ASP A 63 3.18 -3.37 7.31
N VAL A 64 3.14 -2.05 7.10
CA VAL A 64 3.74 -1.38 5.94
C VAL A 64 5.01 -0.67 6.41
N VAL A 65 6.17 -1.15 5.96
CA VAL A 65 7.48 -0.67 6.41
C VAL A 65 8.29 -0.13 5.24
N VAL A 66 8.57 1.17 5.26
CA VAL A 66 9.41 1.83 4.26
C VAL A 66 10.82 2.02 4.81
N LYS A 67 11.79 1.34 4.19
CA LYS A 67 13.21 1.43 4.60
C LYS A 67 14.03 2.40 3.74
N ARG A 68 13.37 3.20 2.90
CA ARG A 68 13.97 4.13 1.95
C ARG A 68 13.73 5.57 2.34
N ASP A 69 14.68 6.44 2.01
CA ASP A 69 14.50 7.90 2.07
C ASP A 69 13.80 8.41 0.79
N VAL A 70 12.55 7.96 0.58
CA VAL A 70 11.68 8.43 -0.51
C VAL A 70 10.28 8.70 0.02
N LYS A 71 9.53 9.56 -0.68
CA LYS A 71 8.13 9.81 -0.31
C LYS A 71 7.27 8.62 -0.73
N VAL A 72 6.70 7.94 0.25
CA VAL A 72 5.73 6.87 0.05
C VAL A 72 4.38 7.32 0.58
N ARG A 73 3.31 7.04 -0.17
CA ARG A 73 1.93 7.29 0.27
C ARG A 73 1.14 5.99 0.25
N VAL A 74 0.36 5.77 1.30
CA VAL A 74 -0.62 4.69 1.38
C VAL A 74 -2.00 5.33 1.21
N ILE A 75 -2.68 5.02 0.12
CA ILE A 75 -3.99 5.58 -0.23
C ILE A 75 -5.03 4.51 0.04
N LEU A 76 -5.91 4.78 1.01
CA LEU A 76 -7.03 3.91 1.35
C LEU A 76 -8.30 4.48 0.72
N SER A 77 -8.97 3.69 -0.10
CA SER A 77 -10.20 4.09 -0.79
C SER A 77 -11.16 2.90 -0.88
N ASP A 78 -12.43 3.16 -1.20
CA ASP A 78 -13.45 2.13 -1.47
C ASP A 78 -13.46 0.95 -0.46
N GLY A 79 -13.41 1.27 0.84
CA GLY A 79 -13.43 0.31 1.93
C GLY A 79 -12.10 -0.39 2.22
N GLY A 80 -11.01 -0.02 1.53
CA GLY A 80 -9.67 -0.55 1.71
C GLY A 80 -9.05 -0.17 3.06
N LYS A 81 -8.30 -1.08 3.68
CA LYS A 81 -7.80 -0.91 5.06
C LYS A 81 -6.41 -1.49 5.26
N VAL A 82 -5.68 -0.90 6.20
CA VAL A 82 -4.46 -1.46 6.79
C VAL A 82 -4.75 -1.69 8.26
N LEU A 83 -4.59 -2.93 8.73
CA LEU A 83 -4.81 -3.31 10.13
C LEU A 83 -3.52 -3.24 10.96
N GLY A 84 -2.36 -3.36 10.30
CA GLY A 84 -1.06 -3.18 10.93
C GLY A 84 -0.63 -1.72 11.02
N THR A 85 0.65 -1.54 11.36
CA THR A 85 1.30 -0.24 11.52
C THR A 85 1.86 0.24 10.18
N VAL A 86 1.80 1.54 9.91
CA VAL A 86 2.44 2.16 8.75
C VAL A 86 3.63 2.98 9.22
N GLU A 87 4.84 2.58 8.82
CA GLU A 87 6.10 3.21 9.18
C GLU A 87 6.83 3.77 7.94
N GLY A 88 7.18 5.05 7.96
CA GLY A 88 7.92 5.71 6.88
C GLY A 88 7.09 6.02 5.62
N ALA A 89 5.76 5.96 5.70
CA ALA A 89 4.84 6.39 4.65
C ALA A 89 3.76 7.34 5.20
N GLU A 90 3.23 8.18 4.31
CA GLU A 90 2.08 9.04 4.58
C GLU A 90 0.78 8.28 4.30
N VAL A 91 -0.14 8.20 5.25
CA VAL A 91 -1.44 7.55 5.06
C VAL A 91 -2.49 8.58 4.66
N ILE A 92 -3.17 8.34 3.54
CA ILE A 92 -4.27 9.13 3.01
C ILE A 92 -5.52 8.25 3.02
N ASP A 93 -6.44 8.51 3.96
CA ASP A 93 -7.70 7.78 4.08
C ASP A 93 -8.85 8.51 3.40
N ASN A 94 -9.20 8.09 2.19
CA ASN A 94 -10.32 8.59 1.41
C ASN A 94 -11.65 7.88 1.74
N ASN A 95 -11.64 6.83 2.58
CA ASN A 95 -12.89 6.17 3.01
C ASN A 95 -13.73 7.08 3.91
N THR A 96 -13.08 7.99 4.63
CA THR A 96 -13.75 8.94 5.54
C THR A 96 -14.72 9.87 4.81
N ALA A 97 -14.50 10.14 3.52
CA ALA A 97 -15.43 10.91 2.69
C ALA A 97 -16.72 10.12 2.34
N GLN A 98 -16.69 8.79 2.43
CA GLN A 98 -17.82 7.91 2.13
C GLN A 98 -18.70 7.57 3.34
N GLN A 99 -18.24 7.83 4.59
CA GLN A 99 -18.99 7.49 5.80
C GLN A 99 -20.06 8.51 6.21
N ALA A 100 -20.22 9.62 5.49
CA ALA A 100 -21.16 10.69 5.83
C ALA A 100 -22.61 10.47 5.31
N SER A 101 -22.93 9.33 4.68
CA SER A 101 -24.24 9.10 4.03
C SER A 101 -25.09 7.95 4.57
N ASP A 102 -24.62 7.10 5.49
CA ASP A 102 -25.41 5.96 6.01
C ASP A 102 -26.12 6.25 7.35
N GLY A 103 -26.57 7.50 7.52
CA GLY A 103 -27.36 7.94 8.66
C GLY A 103 -28.70 8.54 8.23
N ALA A 104 -29.60 7.72 7.67
CA ALA A 104 -31.00 8.08 7.42
C ALA A 104 -31.93 6.92 7.79
#